data_AF-A0A7J6XAT3-F1
#
_entry.id   AF-A0A7J6XAT3-F1
#
_cell.length_a   1.000
_cell.length_b   1.000
_cell.length_c   1.000
_cell.angle_alpha   90.00
_cell.angle_beta   90.00
_cell.angle_gamma   90.00
#
_symmetry.space_group_name_H-M   'P 1'
#
loop_
_entity.id
_entity.type
_entity.pdbx_description
1 polymer ?
#
loop_
_entity_poly.entity_id
_entity_poly.type
_entity_poly.pdbx_seq_one_letter_code
_entity_poly.pdbx_strand_id
1 'polypeptide(L)'
;MGFGDVGKQIHGLIIKSAFDMDVLVSSALFDMYVKTDNLLDARKIFDGMTARNVVFWTTMVVGYGRQGDGKEAMQLLNDMLQGYLSPYKLIVASILSSCANIAAD
;
A
#
# COMPACT_ATOMS: atom_id res chain seq x y z
N MET A 1 -29.47 -2.87 7.49
CA MET A 1 -28.49 -2.64 6.42
C MET A 1 -27.26 -2.08 7.07
N GLY A 2 -26.16 -2.83 7.08
CA GLY A 2 -24.94 -2.39 7.75
C GLY A 2 -24.22 -1.31 6.93
N PHE A 3 -23.38 -0.50 7.56
CA PHE A 3 -22.56 0.50 6.87
C PHE A 3 -21.72 -0.12 5.72
N GLY A 4 -21.29 -1.37 5.86
CA GLY A 4 -20.57 -2.10 4.81
C GLY A 4 -21.40 -2.44 3.56
N ASP A 5 -22.71 -2.66 3.69
CA ASP A 5 -23.58 -2.97 2.55
C ASP A 5 -23.74 -1.76 1.63
N VAL A 6 -23.94 -0.58 2.24
CA VAL A 6 -24.01 0.70 1.53
C VAL A 6 -22.64 1.03 0.91
N GLY A 7 -21.55 0.78 1.63
CA GLY A 7 -20.19 0.96 1.12
C GLY A 7 -19.91 0.16 -0.15
N LYS A 8 -20.36 -1.10 -0.23
CA LYS A 8 -20.23 -1.93 -1.44
C LYS A 8 -21.03 -1.39 -2.62
N GLN A 9 -22.22 -0.82 -2.39
CA GLN A 9 -23.01 -0.19 -3.45
C GLN A 9 -22.33 1.06 -4.00
N ILE A 10 -21.79 1.89 -3.11
CA ILE A 10 -21.01 3.08 -3.48
C ILE A 10 -19.76 2.67 -4.28
N HIS A 11 -19.05 1.63 -3.84
CA HIS A 11 -17.90 1.11 -4.58
C HIS A 11 -18.28 0.66 -6.00
N GLY A 12 -19.40 -0.06 -6.17
CA GLY A 12 -19.91 -0.42 -7.49
C GLY A 12 -20.23 0.80 -8.38
N LEU A 13 -20.76 1.89 -7.79
CA LEU A 13 -21.02 3.14 -8.50
C LEU A 13 -19.72 3.85 -8.92
N ILE A 14 -18.70 3.84 -8.07
CA ILE A 14 -17.37 4.41 -8.34
C ILE A 14 -16.74 3.73 -9.56
N ILE A 15 -16.76 2.39 -9.60
CA ILE A 15 -16.25 1.61 -10.74
C ILE A 15 -17.02 1.97 -12.02
N LYS A 16 -18.36 1.99 -11.96
CA LYS A 16 -19.18 2.35 -13.13
C LYS A 16 -18.94 3.76 -13.64
N SER A 17 -18.52 4.66 -12.75
CA SER A 17 -18.23 6.05 -13.07
C SER A 17 -16.76 6.30 -13.40
N ALA A 18 -15.92 5.25 -13.46
CA ALA A 18 -14.48 5.30 -13.75
C ALA A 18 -13.67 6.21 -12.80
N PHE A 19 -14.08 6.29 -11.53
CA PHE A 19 -13.35 7.00 -10.47
C PHE A 19 -12.52 6.07 -9.57
N ASP A 20 -12.45 4.78 -9.89
CA ASP A 20 -11.76 3.76 -9.09
C ASP A 20 -10.24 3.95 -9.02
N MET A 21 -9.67 4.68 -9.98
CA MET A 21 -8.24 5.03 -10.03
C MET A 21 -7.92 6.38 -9.37
N ASP A 22 -8.93 7.15 -8.93
CA ASP A 22 -8.69 8.40 -8.22
C ASP A 22 -8.12 8.12 -6.82
N VAL A 23 -6.99 8.76 -6.49
CA VAL A 23 -6.24 8.48 -5.26
C VAL A 23 -7.07 8.78 -4.00
N LEU A 24 -7.88 9.83 -4.00
CA LEU A 24 -8.70 10.19 -2.85
C LEU A 24 -9.85 9.19 -2.70
N VAL A 25 -10.47 8.81 -3.82
CA VAL A 25 -11.55 7.81 -3.84
C VAL A 25 -11.04 6.44 -3.40
N SER A 26 -9.90 5.97 -3.92
CA SER A 26 -9.29 4.71 -3.52
C SER A 26 -8.89 4.72 -2.04
N SER A 27 -8.42 5.86 -1.52
CA SER A 27 -8.08 6.02 -0.11
C SER A 27 -9.31 5.90 0.79
N ALA A 28 -10.43 6.53 0.41
CA ALA A 28 -11.69 6.45 1.14
C ALA A 28 -12.29 5.05 1.10
N LEU A 29 -12.22 4.36 -0.05
CA LEU A 29 -12.66 2.97 -0.19
C LEU A 29 -11.83 2.01 0.67
N PHE A 30 -10.50 2.19 0.68
CA PHE A 30 -9.62 1.42 1.55
C PHE A 30 -10.01 1.57 3.02
N ASP A 31 -10.14 2.81 3.52
CA ASP A 31 -10.50 3.09 4.90
C ASP A 31 -11.88 2.52 5.27
N MET A 32 -12.85 2.61 4.35
CA MET A 32 -14.17 2.02 4.52
C MET A 32 -14.10 0.49 4.69
N TYR A 33 -13.33 -0.21 3.84
CA TYR A 33 -13.18 -1.67 3.93
C TYR A 33 -12.43 -2.11 5.20
N VAL A 34 -11.40 -1.37 5.61
CA VAL A 34 -10.69 -1.63 6.88
C VAL A 34 -11.62 -1.44 8.08
N LYS A 35 -12.39 -0.36 8.13
CA LYS A 35 -13.34 -0.06 9.23
C LYS A 35 -14.51 -1.04 9.30
N THR A 36 -14.84 -1.69 8.20
CA THR A 36 -15.87 -2.73 8.13
C THR A 36 -15.32 -4.15 8.28
N ASP A 37 -14.06 -4.26 8.74
CA ASP A 37 -13.33 -5.51 8.99
C ASP A 37 -13.25 -6.44 7.78
N ASN A 38 -13.35 -5.86 6.58
CA ASN A 38 -13.24 -6.58 5.31
C ASN A 38 -11.86 -6.35 4.70
N LEU A 39 -10.86 -6.95 5.37
CA LEU A 39 -9.45 -6.78 5.02
C LEU A 39 -9.11 -7.31 3.62
N LEU A 40 -9.84 -8.31 3.12
CA LEU A 40 -9.63 -8.88 1.78
C LEU A 40 -9.96 -7.88 0.67
N ASP A 41 -11.08 -7.16 0.79
CA ASP A 41 -11.41 -6.11 -0.18
C ASP A 41 -10.51 -4.88 0.00
N ALA A 42 -10.12 -4.54 1.24
CA ALA A 42 -9.10 -3.52 1.48
C ALA A 42 -7.77 -3.87 0.79
N ARG A 43 -7.35 -5.14 0.81
CA ARG A 43 -6.15 -5.63 0.12
C ARG A 43 -6.23 -5.42 -1.39
N LYS A 44 -7.38 -5.66 -2.02
CA LYS A 44 -7.55 -5.44 -3.47
C LYS A 44 -7.36 -3.97 -3.84
N ILE A 45 -7.94 -3.07 -3.05
CA ILE A 45 -7.76 -1.63 -3.25
C ILE A 45 -6.29 -1.25 -3.04
N PHE A 46 -5.69 -1.72 -1.94
CA PHE A 46 -4.28 -1.51 -1.64
C PHE A 46 -3.37 -1.95 -2.78
N ASP A 47 -3.61 -3.13 -3.36
CA ASP A 47 -2.81 -3.67 -4.46
C ASP A 47 -2.97 -2.89 -5.77
N GLY A 48 -4.11 -2.23 -5.98
CA GLY A 48 -4.37 -1.34 -7.12
C GLY A 48 -3.78 0.07 -6.97
N MET A 49 -3.40 0.49 -5.76
CA MET A 49 -2.84 1.83 -5.53
C MET A 49 -1.44 1.96 -6.14
N THR A 50 -1.26 2.97 -6.99
CA THR A 50 0.02 3.35 -7.60
C THR A 50 0.97 4.03 -6.60
N ALA A 51 0.42 4.72 -5.60
CA ALA A 51 1.17 5.37 -4.53
C ALA A 51 0.63 4.93 -3.17
N ARG A 52 1.46 4.25 -2.38
CA ARG A 52 1.11 3.78 -1.03
C ARG A 52 2.00 4.47 -0.02
N ASN A 53 1.40 5.27 0.86
CA ASN A 53 2.09 5.86 1.99
C ASN A 53 2.21 4.86 3.17
N VAL A 54 2.98 5.25 4.19
CA VAL A 54 3.23 4.42 5.38
C VAL A 54 1.95 4.02 6.12
N VAL A 55 0.89 4.84 6.06
CA VAL A 55 -0.38 4.56 6.73
C VAL A 55 -1.07 3.35 6.08
N PHE A 56 -1.10 3.26 4.76
CA PHE A 56 -1.69 2.11 4.06
C PHE A 56 -0.95 0.81 4.38
N TRP A 57 0.39 0.83 4.33
CA TRP A 57 1.22 -0.33 4.66
C TRP A 57 1.02 -0.79 6.09
N THR A 58 1.16 0.11 7.06
CA THR A 58 1.00 -0.21 8.48
C THR A 58 -0.40 -0.73 8.79
N THR A 59 -1.44 -0.17 8.15
CA THR A 59 -2.81 -0.65 8.29
C THR A 59 -2.95 -2.11 7.85
N MET A 60 -2.38 -2.48 6.69
CA MET A 60 -2.45 -3.86 6.20
C MET A 60 -1.64 -4.83 7.07
N VAL A 61 -0.43 -4.45 7.49
CA VAL A 61 0.42 -5.26 8.39
C VAL A 61 -0.32 -5.55 9.71
N VAL A 62 -0.88 -4.52 10.33
CA VAL A 62 -1.65 -4.68 11.58
C VAL A 62 -2.92 -5.49 11.34
N GLY A 63 -3.62 -5.26 10.22
CA GLY A 63 -4.82 -5.99 9.84
C GLY A 63 -4.57 -7.50 9.75
N TYR A 64 -3.58 -7.93 8.97
CA TYR A 64 -3.24 -9.33 8.83
C TYR A 64 -2.71 -9.93 10.14
N GLY A 65 -1.93 -9.17 10.92
CA GLY A 65 -1.49 -9.58 12.25
C GLY A 65 -2.65 -9.87 13.21
N ARG A 66 -3.70 -9.04 13.20
CA ARG A 66 -4.91 -9.24 14.02
C ARG A 66 -5.73 -10.47 13.59
N GLN A 67 -5.74 -10.78 12.29
CA GLN A 67 -6.40 -11.98 11.76
C GLN A 67 -5.58 -13.27 11.96
N GLY A 68 -4.37 -13.19 12.53
CA GLY A 68 -3.49 -14.33 12.76
C GLY A 68 -2.66 -14.75 11.55
N ASP A 69 -2.73 -14.01 10.44
CA ASP A 69 -1.92 -14.25 9.24
C ASP A 69 -0.58 -13.52 9.33
N GLY A 70 0.28 -14.01 10.23
CA GLY A 70 1.61 -13.43 10.46
C GLY A 70 2.51 -13.50 9.22
N LYS A 71 2.27 -14.44 8.31
CA LYS A 71 3.08 -14.59 7.10
C LYS A 71 2.83 -13.42 6.14
N GLU A 72 1.57 -13.13 5.83
CA GLU A 72 1.22 -11.97 4.98
C GLU A 72 1.65 -10.65 5.64
N ALA A 73 1.47 -10.51 6.95
CA ALA A 73 1.90 -9.32 7.69
C ALA A 73 3.42 -9.09 7.56
N MET A 74 4.24 -10.14 7.69
CA MET A 74 5.69 -10.05 7.53
C MET A 74 6.12 -9.75 6.10
N GLN A 75 5.44 -10.35 5.11
CA GLN A 75 5.71 -10.08 3.70
C GLN A 75 5.44 -8.62 3.36
N LEU A 76 4.29 -8.08 3.76
CA LEU A 76 3.94 -6.67 3.57
C LEU A 76 4.93 -5.73 4.28
N LEU A 77 5.38 -6.06 5.49
CA LEU A 77 6.39 -5.28 6.19
C LEU A 77 7.72 -5.26 5.42
N ASN A 78 8.16 -6.41 4.91
CA ASN A 78 9.37 -6.50 4.11
C ASN A 78 9.25 -5.67 2.82
N ASP A 79 8.13 -5.78 2.11
CA ASP A 79 7.90 -5.03 0.86
C ASP A 79 7.89 -3.51 1.12
N MET A 80 7.25 -3.08 2.22
CA MET A 80 7.31 -1.70 2.69
C MET A 80 8.77 -1.24 2.89
N LEU A 81 9.56 -1.99 3.65
CA LEU A 81 10.95 -1.65 3.95
C LEU A 81 11.82 -1.63 2.69
N GLN A 82 11.63 -2.56 1.77
CA GLN A 82 12.39 -2.58 0.50
C GLN A 82 12.09 -1.35 -0.35
N GLY A 83 10.83 -0.92 -0.42
CA GLY A 83 10.45 0.32 -1.10
C GLY A 83 11.13 1.55 -0.51
N TYR A 84 11.14 1.68 0.82
CA TYR A 84 11.78 2.82 1.52
C TYR A 84 13.31 2.78 1.49
N LEU A 85 13.93 1.60 1.51
CA LEU A 85 15.38 1.44 1.53
C LEU A 85 16.01 1.42 0.12
N SER A 86 15.21 1.21 -0.94
CA SER A 86 15.70 1.20 -2.33
C SER A 86 16.44 2.49 -2.73
N PRO A 87 15.95 3.71 -2.43
CA PRO A 87 16.67 4.95 -2.75
C PRO A 87 18.06 5.02 -2.10
N TYR A 88 18.20 4.55 -0.86
CA TYR A 88 19.50 4.56 -0.16
C TYR A 88 20.53 3.68 -0.85
N LYS A 89 20.12 2.50 -1.34
CA LYS A 89 21.01 1.61 -2.09
C LYS A 89 21.52 2.28 -3.37
N LEU A 90 20.63 2.97 -4.10
CA LEU A 90 20.99 3.71 -5.32
C LEU A 90 21.92 4.88 -5.03
N ILE A 91 21.65 5.65 -3.98
CA ILE A 91 22.50 6.77 -3.56
C ILE A 91 23.90 6.28 -3.18
N VAL A 92 24.00 5.22 -2.38
CA VAL A 92 25.29 4.63 -1.99
C VAL A 92 26.07 4.12 -3.21
N ALA A 93 25.42 3.41 -4.13
CA ALA A 93 26.04 2.95 -5.37
C ALA A 93 26.51 4.11 -6.24
N SER A 94 25.72 5.19 -6.34
CA SER A 94 26.09 6.39 -7.08
C SER A 94 27.30 7.09 -6.45
N ILE A 95 27.34 7.22 -5.12
CA ILE A 95 28.48 7.82 -4.41
C ILE A 95 29.75 6.99 -4.63
N LEU A 96 29.67 5.66 -4.49
CA LEU A 96 30.80 4.76 -4.72
C LEU A 96 31.34 4.88 -6.14
N SER A 97 30.44 4.95 -7.14
CA SER A 97 30.82 5.13 -8.54
C SER A 97 31.49 6.47 -8.78
N SER A 98 30.96 7.55 -8.20
CA SER A 98 31.60 8.87 -8.27
C SER A 98 32.99 8.90 -7.62
N CYS A 99 33.15 8.26 -6.45
CA CYS A 99 34.46 8.14 -5.81
C CYS A 99 35.46 7.34 -6.66
N ALA A 100 35.02 6.25 -7.30
CA ALA A 100 35.86 5.45 -8.18
C ALA A 100 36.35 6.24 -9.40
N ASN A 101 35.48 7.08 -9.99
CA ASN A 101 35.85 7.93 -11.12
C ASN A 101 36.88 9.00 -10.73
N ILE A 102 36.72 9.64 -9.55
CA ILE A 102 37.70 10.63 -9.05
C ILE A 102 39.07 9.98 -8.81
N ALA A 103 39.10 8.73 -8.34
CA ALA A 103 40.36 8.02 -8.09
C ALA A 103 41.06 7.53 -9.38
N ALA A 104 40.36 7.55 -10.52
CA ALA A 104 40.88 7.13 -11.82
C ALA A 104 41.44 8.30 -12.66
N ASP A 105 41.23 9.54 -12.23
CA ASP A 105 41.81 10.78 -12.76
C ASP A 105 43.12 11.16 -12.03
#